data_AF-A0A6G4XXN3-F1
#
_entry.id   AF-A0A6G4XXN3-F1
#
_cell.length_a   1.000
_cell.length_b   1.000
_cell.length_c   1.000
_cell.angle_alpha   90.00
_cell.angle_beta   90.00
_cell.angle_gamma   90.00
#
_symmetry.space_group_name_H-M   'P 1'
#
loop_
_entity.id
_entity.type
_entity.pdbx_description
1 polymer ?
#
loop_
_entity_poly.entity_id
_entity_poly.type
_entity_poly.pdbx_seq_one_letter_code
_entity_poly.pdbx_strand_id
1 'polypeptide(L)'
;MGVAPGVELLSGSEDECSRAADVLVLLALDGSDEARDGLRAHVRGGEHWVSVVELVADRWPDAWWEDLADVARKRIGQEPEPPWHVEPWKRFGIAARRPASRPVPPDLSGRTDGELLDLLAKALPDDCVRARLGQGVLADQLVPEALPVLVAELAELRRTRTWCGPAATARRLARFGPAAAPAVGDLRRLWLHTPHSYERAAYLEALAAIDPSGLDYAHSESLWDCQEQAQLLGVAHAQDNPTTLAHIAALRDDPMVSTDLRMAASAHHHRGLGP
;
A
#
# COMPACT_ATOMS: atom_id res chain seq x y z
N MET A 1 -24.77 9.80 8.97
CA MET A 1 -23.92 8.96 9.83
C MET A 1 -22.84 9.87 10.38
N GLY A 2 -22.62 9.90 11.70
CA GLY A 2 -21.58 10.76 12.31
C GLY A 2 -20.19 10.25 11.97
N VAL A 3 -19.21 11.14 11.86
CA VAL A 3 -17.81 10.77 11.54
C VAL A 3 -16.98 10.39 12.76
N ALA A 4 -17.57 10.45 13.97
CA ALA A 4 -16.95 10.06 15.23
C ALA A 4 -16.16 8.72 15.19
N PRO A 5 -16.65 7.61 14.60
CA PRO A 5 -15.87 6.37 14.54
C PRO A 5 -14.59 6.50 13.70
N GLY A 6 -14.60 7.32 12.65
CA GLY A 6 -13.42 7.59 11.83
C GLY A 6 -12.38 8.45 12.56
N VAL A 7 -12.83 9.38 13.39
CA VAL A 7 -11.95 10.22 14.20
C VAL A 7 -11.27 9.41 15.31
N GLU A 8 -11.98 8.45 15.91
CA GLU A 8 -11.41 7.52 16.90
C GLU A 8 -10.29 6.66 16.32
N LEU A 9 -10.42 6.23 15.05
CA LEU A 9 -9.41 5.42 14.36
C LEU A 9 -8.10 6.16 14.06
N LEU A 10 -8.08 7.50 14.12
CA LEU A 10 -6.83 8.26 14.00
C LEU A 10 -5.86 7.98 15.14
N SER A 11 -6.34 7.49 16.29
CA SER A 11 -5.50 7.07 17.41
C SER A 11 -5.05 5.61 17.35
N GLY A 12 -5.34 4.91 16.24
CA GLY A 12 -4.90 3.54 16.00
C GLY A 12 -3.43 3.45 15.56
N SER A 13 -3.06 2.27 15.06
CA SER A 13 -1.76 2.04 14.40
C SER A 13 -1.52 3.01 13.24
N GLU A 14 -0.28 3.17 12.80
CA GLU A 14 0.07 4.01 11.63
C GLU A 14 -0.79 3.71 10.40
N ASP A 15 -1.01 2.41 10.13
CA ASP A 15 -1.86 1.92 9.04
C ASP A 15 -3.34 2.27 9.22
N GLU A 16 -3.86 2.20 10.44
CA GLU A 16 -5.25 2.58 10.75
C GLU A 16 -5.44 4.09 10.69
N CYS A 17 -4.48 4.85 11.23
CA CYS A 17 -4.46 6.31 11.16
C CYS A 17 -4.42 6.79 9.72
N SER A 18 -3.54 6.19 8.89
CA SER A 18 -3.43 6.50 7.46
C SER A 18 -4.77 6.27 6.72
N ARG A 19 -5.38 5.09 6.89
CA ARG A 19 -6.68 4.77 6.26
C ARG A 19 -7.80 5.68 6.75
N ALA A 20 -7.85 5.97 8.05
CA ALA A 20 -8.85 6.85 8.63
C ALA A 20 -8.69 8.29 8.12
N ALA A 21 -7.45 8.77 8.01
CA ALA A 21 -7.15 10.10 7.50
C ALA A 21 -7.58 10.27 6.04
N ASP A 22 -7.32 9.29 5.17
CA ASP A 22 -7.76 9.29 3.77
C ASP A 22 -9.28 9.46 3.65
N VAL A 23 -10.05 8.68 4.42
CA VAL A 23 -11.52 8.76 4.41
C VAL A 23 -12.00 10.12 4.92
N LEU A 24 -11.44 10.62 6.02
CA LEU A 24 -11.83 11.91 6.61
C LEU A 24 -11.47 13.09 5.69
N VAL A 25 -10.37 13.03 4.95
CA VAL A 25 -9.97 14.06 3.99
C VAL A 25 -11.03 14.18 2.90
N LEU A 26 -11.52 13.05 2.38
CA LEU A 26 -12.56 13.02 1.36
C LEU A 26 -13.89 13.56 1.90
N LEU A 27 -14.28 13.16 3.11
CA LEU A 27 -15.51 13.66 3.74
C LEU A 27 -15.44 15.17 3.98
N ALA A 28 -14.28 15.71 4.38
CA ALA A 28 -14.08 17.14 4.55
C ALA A 28 -14.19 17.93 3.24
N LEU A 29 -13.73 17.34 2.13
CA LEU A 29 -13.87 17.89 0.77
C LEU A 29 -15.33 17.84 0.28
N ASP A 30 -16.09 16.82 0.69
CA ASP A 30 -17.54 16.70 0.43
C ASP A 30 -18.40 17.58 1.37
N GLY A 31 -17.76 18.41 2.20
CA GLY A 31 -18.43 19.41 3.04
C GLY A 31 -18.68 18.99 4.49
N SER A 32 -18.10 17.88 4.96
CA SER A 32 -18.16 17.50 6.38
C SER A 32 -17.20 18.34 7.22
N ASP A 33 -17.74 19.36 7.89
CA ASP A 33 -16.98 20.18 8.84
C ASP A 33 -16.46 19.35 10.02
N GLU A 34 -17.22 18.36 10.48
CA GLU A 34 -16.82 17.45 11.57
C GLU A 34 -15.55 16.64 11.20
N ALA A 35 -15.44 16.18 9.94
CA ALA A 35 -14.26 15.47 9.46
C ALA A 35 -13.05 16.42 9.35
N ARG A 36 -13.29 17.65 8.87
CA ARG A 36 -12.26 18.70 8.78
C ARG A 36 -11.71 19.03 10.17
N ASP A 37 -12.59 19.25 11.13
CA ASP A 37 -12.23 19.59 12.50
C ASP A 37 -11.55 18.43 13.22
N GLY A 38 -12.00 17.20 12.99
CA GLY A 38 -11.38 15.98 13.53
C GLY A 38 -9.92 15.83 13.09
N LEU A 39 -9.65 15.96 11.79
CA LEU A 39 -8.28 15.93 11.25
C LEU A 39 -7.41 17.06 11.80
N ARG A 40 -7.96 18.28 11.87
CA ARG A 40 -7.23 19.44 12.41
C ARG A 40 -6.96 19.31 13.90
N ALA A 41 -7.87 18.73 14.68
CA ALA A 41 -7.63 18.40 16.08
C ALA A 41 -6.55 17.33 16.22
N HIS A 42 -6.56 16.32 15.35
CA HIS A 42 -5.55 15.27 15.34
C HIS A 42 -4.16 15.81 14.99
N VAL A 43 -4.02 16.71 14.00
CA VAL A 43 -2.73 17.38 13.74
C VAL A 43 -2.19 18.11 14.99
N ARG A 44 -3.07 18.67 15.82
CA ARG A 44 -2.67 19.40 17.03
C ARG A 44 -2.25 18.48 18.17
N GLY A 45 -2.82 17.29 18.29
CA GLY A 45 -2.70 16.45 19.49
C GLY A 45 -2.27 15.00 19.28
N GLY A 46 -2.48 14.43 18.09
CA GLY A 46 -2.34 13.01 17.80
C GLY A 46 -0.91 12.55 17.50
N GLU A 47 -0.72 11.24 17.57
CA GLU A 47 0.45 10.53 17.02
C GLU A 47 0.35 10.47 15.49
N HIS A 48 1.44 10.18 14.78
CA HIS A 48 1.47 10.12 13.30
C HIS A 48 1.01 11.42 12.58
N TRP A 49 0.96 12.55 13.29
CA TRP A 49 0.45 13.83 12.78
C TRP A 49 1.20 14.36 11.54
N VAL A 50 2.48 14.00 11.36
CA VAL A 50 3.30 14.38 10.20
C VAL A 50 2.66 13.87 8.91
N SER A 51 2.29 12.59 8.86
CA SER A 51 1.65 11.97 7.69
C SER A 51 0.28 12.60 7.40
N VAL A 52 -0.47 12.94 8.45
CA VAL A 52 -1.78 13.60 8.30
C VAL A 52 -1.63 15.02 7.76
N VAL A 53 -0.62 15.76 8.21
CA VAL A 53 -0.29 17.11 7.70
C VAL A 53 0.11 17.06 6.22
N GLU A 54 0.93 16.09 5.82
CA GLU A 54 1.30 15.89 4.41
C GLU A 54 0.08 15.58 3.56
N LEU A 55 -0.80 14.68 4.05
CA LEU A 55 -2.00 14.28 3.33
C LEU A 55 -3.02 15.42 3.16
N VAL A 56 -3.28 16.21 4.22
CA VAL A 56 -4.20 17.35 4.09
C VAL A 56 -3.62 18.44 3.21
N ALA A 57 -2.30 18.68 3.25
CA ALA A 57 -1.67 19.68 2.39
C ALA A 57 -1.66 19.28 0.90
N ASP A 58 -1.59 17.98 0.61
CA ASP A 58 -1.70 17.46 -0.76
C ASP A 58 -3.11 17.62 -1.35
N ARG A 59 -4.15 17.57 -0.51
CA ARG A 59 -5.55 17.41 -0.97
C ARG A 59 -6.46 18.60 -0.70
N TRP A 60 -6.20 19.40 0.33
CA TRP A 60 -7.06 20.51 0.72
C TRP A 60 -6.61 21.85 0.13
N PRO A 61 -7.54 22.80 -0.06
CA PRO A 61 -7.17 24.19 -0.35
C PRO A 61 -6.24 24.75 0.73
N ASP A 62 -5.23 25.52 0.32
CA ASP A 62 -4.23 26.15 1.20
C ASP A 62 -4.85 26.79 2.46
N ALA A 63 -5.93 27.55 2.29
CA ALA A 63 -6.63 28.25 3.36
C ALA A 63 -7.14 27.33 4.49
N TRP A 64 -7.25 26.02 4.27
CA TRP A 64 -7.75 25.06 5.25
C TRP A 64 -6.67 24.45 6.15
N TRP A 65 -5.39 24.61 5.81
CA TRP A 65 -4.29 23.99 6.54
C TRP A 65 -3.10 24.92 6.79
N GLU A 66 -3.01 26.07 6.12
CA GLU A 66 -1.91 27.03 6.33
C GLU A 66 -1.78 27.51 7.78
N ASP A 67 -2.88 27.64 8.51
CA ASP A 67 -2.88 28.04 9.91
C ASP A 67 -2.29 26.96 10.86
N LEU A 68 -2.08 25.73 10.36
CA LEU A 68 -1.39 24.67 11.08
C LEU A 68 0.14 24.87 11.09
N ALA A 69 0.68 25.86 10.36
CA ALA A 69 2.12 26.10 10.28
C ALA A 69 2.79 26.31 11.65
N ASP A 70 2.17 27.08 12.54
CA ASP A 70 2.70 27.31 13.90
C ASP A 70 2.69 26.03 14.74
N VAL A 71 1.64 25.22 14.60
CA VAL A 71 1.50 23.92 15.28
C VAL A 71 2.59 22.97 14.79
N ALA A 72 2.76 22.86 13.47
CA ALA A 72 3.78 22.04 12.83
C ALA A 72 5.19 22.46 13.27
N ARG A 73 5.50 23.76 13.24
CA ARG A 73 6.81 24.28 13.70
C ARG A 73 7.11 23.95 15.16
N LYS A 74 6.09 24.02 16.04
CA LYS A 74 6.25 23.69 17.46
C LYS A 74 6.46 22.19 17.68
N ARG A 75 5.69 21.36 16.98
CA ARG A 75 5.70 19.90 17.17
C ARG A 75 6.90 19.23 16.51
N ILE A 76 7.34 19.70 15.33
CA ILE A 76 8.45 19.07 14.60
C ILE A 76 9.77 19.07 15.38
N GLY A 77 9.97 20.03 16.29
CA GLY A 77 11.13 20.05 17.18
C GLY A 77 11.17 18.92 18.22
N GLN A 78 10.07 18.17 18.36
CA GLN A 78 9.93 17.02 19.25
C GLN A 78 10.03 15.68 18.50
N GLU A 79 10.04 15.71 17.16
CA GLU A 79 10.15 14.51 16.34
C GLU A 79 11.62 14.07 16.22
N PRO A 80 11.91 12.76 16.32
CA PRO A 80 13.27 12.24 16.24
C PRO A 80 13.84 12.34 14.82
N GLU A 81 12.98 12.37 13.80
CA GLU A 81 13.37 12.42 12.40
C GLU A 81 12.75 13.64 11.68
N PRO A 82 13.54 14.40 10.91
CA PRO A 82 13.02 15.51 10.13
C PRO A 82 12.17 14.99 8.95
N PRO A 83 11.11 15.71 8.57
CA PRO A 83 10.22 15.29 7.50
C PRO A 83 10.89 15.39 6.13
N TRP A 84 10.28 14.74 5.12
CA TRP A 84 10.78 14.75 3.75
C TRP A 84 10.60 16.13 3.09
N HIS A 85 11.49 16.52 2.17
CA HIS A 85 11.45 17.84 1.50
C HIS A 85 10.33 17.93 0.43
N VAL A 86 9.08 17.90 0.91
CA VAL A 86 7.83 18.08 0.18
C VAL A 86 7.02 19.24 0.78
N GLU A 87 5.98 19.70 0.08
CA GLU A 87 4.92 20.47 0.74
C GLU A 87 4.28 19.57 1.81
N PRO A 88 3.87 20.09 2.98
CA PRO A 88 3.76 21.51 3.35
C PRO A 88 5.00 22.11 4.04
N TRP A 89 6.03 21.31 4.30
CA TRP A 89 7.16 21.70 5.16
C TRP A 89 7.94 22.90 4.62
N LYS A 90 8.07 22.97 3.29
CA LYS A 90 8.67 24.12 2.62
C LYS A 90 7.88 25.41 2.89
N ARG A 91 6.55 25.37 2.80
CA ARG A 91 5.67 26.52 3.05
C ARG A 91 5.64 26.90 4.53
N PHE A 92 5.81 25.93 5.42
CA PHE A 92 5.96 26.18 6.85
C PHE A 92 7.35 26.71 7.25
N GLY A 93 8.31 26.76 6.32
CA GLY A 93 9.68 27.17 6.60
C GLY A 93 10.45 26.16 7.47
N ILE A 94 10.07 24.89 7.44
CA ILE A 94 10.68 23.81 8.21
C ILE A 94 11.75 23.13 7.36
N ALA A 95 12.95 22.97 7.92
CA ALA A 95 14.06 22.29 7.25
C ALA A 95 13.75 20.80 7.09
N ALA A 96 13.73 20.33 5.85
CA ALA A 96 13.34 18.96 5.50
C ALA A 96 14.49 18.22 4.80
N ARG A 97 14.53 16.89 4.93
CA ARG A 97 15.55 16.04 4.28
C ARG A 97 15.38 16.06 2.76
N ARG A 98 16.40 16.50 2.02
CA ARG A 98 16.46 16.35 0.56
C ARG A 98 17.07 14.99 0.19
N PRO A 99 16.47 14.22 -0.73
CA PRO A 99 17.18 13.14 -1.39
C PRO A 99 18.33 13.71 -2.25
N ALA A 100 19.44 12.97 -2.33
CA ALA A 100 20.54 13.30 -3.22
C ALA A 100 20.09 13.16 -4.68
N SER A 101 19.94 14.31 -5.34
CA SER A 101 19.71 14.49 -6.78
C SER A 101 18.30 14.12 -7.29
N ARG A 102 17.54 15.15 -7.64
CA ARG A 102 16.27 15.05 -8.39
C ARG A 102 16.59 15.12 -9.90
N PRO A 103 15.83 14.43 -10.79
CA PRO A 103 15.90 14.69 -12.23
C PRO A 103 15.64 16.17 -12.52
N VAL A 104 16.40 16.75 -13.45
CA VAL A 104 16.26 18.16 -13.84
C VAL A 104 14.90 18.37 -14.52
N PRO A 105 14.06 19.32 -14.08
CA PRO A 105 12.82 19.64 -14.76
C PRO A 105 13.09 20.16 -16.19
N PRO A 106 12.25 19.82 -17.18
CA PRO A 106 12.40 20.39 -18.51
C PRO A 106 12.19 21.91 -18.47
N ASP A 107 12.99 22.65 -19.23
CA ASP A 107 12.83 24.09 -19.43
C ASP A 107 11.57 24.37 -20.27
N LEU A 108 10.68 25.19 -19.71
CA LEU A 108 9.38 25.56 -20.27
C LEU A 108 9.39 26.98 -20.85
N SER A 109 10.52 27.69 -20.74
CA SER A 109 10.68 29.06 -21.20
C SER A 109 10.57 29.14 -22.73
N GLY A 110 9.70 30.00 -23.26
CA GLY A 110 9.58 30.23 -24.71
C GLY A 110 8.72 29.22 -25.46
N ARG A 111 8.05 28.30 -24.76
CA ARG A 111 7.04 27.42 -25.38
C ARG A 111 5.72 28.17 -25.55
N THR A 112 5.04 27.89 -26.65
CA THR A 112 3.69 28.41 -26.91
C THR A 112 2.64 27.64 -26.11
N ASP A 113 1.48 28.25 -25.87
CA ASP A 113 0.39 27.62 -25.12
C ASP A 113 -0.02 26.25 -25.70
N GLY A 114 0.00 26.11 -27.04
CA GLY A 114 -0.27 24.83 -27.71
C GLY A 114 0.77 23.73 -27.44
N GLU A 115 2.05 24.09 -27.34
CA GLU A 115 3.13 23.13 -27.05
C GLU A 115 3.17 22.73 -25.57
N LEU A 116 2.73 23.63 -24.68
CA LEU A 116 2.52 23.33 -23.27
C LEU A 116 1.31 22.40 -23.09
N LEU A 117 0.23 22.63 -23.84
CA LEU A 117 -0.95 21.77 -23.87
C LEU A 117 -0.64 20.37 -24.43
N ASP A 118 0.18 20.25 -25.47
CA ASP A 118 0.63 18.96 -26.01
C ASP A 118 1.54 18.20 -25.04
N LEU A 119 2.37 18.91 -24.26
CA LEU A 119 3.20 18.32 -23.20
C LEU A 119 2.35 17.83 -22.03
N LEU A 120 1.32 18.59 -21.66
CA LEU A 120 0.32 18.19 -20.66
C LEU A 120 -0.51 16.99 -21.15
N ALA A 121 -0.98 17.00 -22.39
CA ALA A 121 -1.74 15.89 -22.99
C ALA A 121 -0.90 14.60 -23.18
N LYS A 122 0.43 14.73 -23.32
CA LYS A 122 1.35 13.59 -23.30
C LYS A 122 1.72 13.12 -21.89
N ALA A 123 1.64 14.00 -20.89
CA ALA A 123 1.90 13.68 -19.48
C ALA A 123 0.64 13.22 -18.72
N LEU A 124 -0.54 13.52 -19.26
CA LEU A 124 -1.85 13.25 -18.68
C LEU A 124 -2.77 12.70 -19.77
N PRO A 125 -3.13 11.42 -19.74
CA PRO A 125 -4.50 11.07 -20.02
C PRO A 125 -5.32 11.42 -18.77
N ASP A 126 -6.33 12.26 -19.00
CA ASP A 126 -7.22 12.96 -18.08
C ASP A 126 -7.71 12.21 -16.82
N ASP A 127 -7.98 12.98 -15.76
CA ASP A 127 -8.69 12.60 -14.53
C ASP A 127 -7.98 11.63 -13.55
N CYS A 128 -6.65 11.52 -13.60
CA CYS A 128 -5.93 10.45 -12.90
C CYS A 128 -6.18 10.34 -11.38
N VAL A 129 -6.45 11.41 -10.63
CA VAL A 129 -6.69 11.32 -9.17
C VAL A 129 -8.14 10.90 -8.87
N ARG A 130 -9.13 11.46 -9.58
CA ARG A 130 -10.55 11.09 -9.40
C ARG A 130 -10.85 9.73 -10.02
N ALA A 131 -10.21 9.40 -11.14
CA ALA A 131 -10.21 8.06 -11.71
C ALA A 131 -9.50 7.08 -10.78
N ARG A 132 -8.33 7.39 -10.20
CA ARG A 132 -7.63 6.45 -9.30
C ARG A 132 -8.33 6.28 -7.95
N LEU A 133 -8.93 7.33 -7.40
CA LEU A 133 -9.80 7.25 -6.20
C LEU A 133 -11.12 6.54 -6.50
N GLY A 134 -11.77 6.88 -7.62
CA GLY A 134 -12.98 6.23 -8.09
C GLY A 134 -12.75 4.76 -8.44
N GLN A 135 -11.58 4.42 -9.01
CA GLN A 135 -11.13 3.05 -9.25
C GLN A 135 -10.80 2.34 -7.94
N GLY A 136 -10.22 3.01 -6.94
CA GLY A 136 -10.04 2.45 -5.60
C GLY A 136 -11.38 2.06 -4.97
N VAL A 137 -12.35 2.98 -4.98
CA VAL A 137 -13.70 2.75 -4.45
C VAL A 137 -14.47 1.70 -5.29
N LEU A 138 -14.39 1.76 -6.62
CA LEU A 138 -15.04 0.80 -7.52
C LEU A 138 -14.38 -0.58 -7.49
N ALA A 139 -13.08 -0.67 -7.23
CA ALA A 139 -12.37 -1.94 -7.09
C ALA A 139 -12.55 -2.56 -5.70
N ASP A 140 -12.88 -1.75 -4.69
CA ASP A 140 -13.38 -2.25 -3.42
C ASP A 140 -14.80 -2.82 -3.56
N GLN A 141 -15.56 -2.36 -4.56
CA GLN A 141 -16.79 -2.99 -5.00
C GLN A 141 -16.49 -4.14 -5.99
N LEU A 142 -17.09 -5.31 -5.80
CA LEU A 142 -16.87 -6.47 -6.67
C LEU A 142 -17.73 -6.39 -7.94
N VAL A 143 -17.59 -5.30 -8.68
CA VAL A 143 -18.31 -5.08 -9.95
C VAL A 143 -17.47 -5.61 -11.12
N PRO A 144 -18.04 -6.37 -12.07
CA PRO A 144 -17.30 -6.94 -13.19
C PRO A 144 -16.53 -5.92 -14.03
N GLU A 145 -17.03 -4.68 -14.12
CA GLU A 145 -16.43 -3.58 -14.87
C GLU A 145 -15.10 -3.11 -14.28
N ALA A 146 -14.83 -3.38 -13.01
CA ALA A 146 -13.56 -3.03 -12.36
C ALA A 146 -12.42 -3.99 -12.76
N LEU A 147 -12.74 -5.20 -13.23
CA LEU A 147 -11.74 -6.23 -13.50
C LEU A 147 -10.73 -5.83 -14.61
N PRO A 148 -11.16 -5.37 -15.82
CA PRO A 148 -10.22 -4.95 -16.85
C PRO A 148 -9.30 -3.81 -16.41
N VAL A 149 -9.80 -2.91 -15.56
CA VAL A 149 -9.04 -1.81 -14.99
C VAL A 149 -7.96 -2.33 -14.05
N LEU A 150 -8.29 -3.23 -13.12
CA LEU A 150 -7.33 -3.80 -12.18
C LEU A 150 -6.24 -4.63 -12.87
N VAL A 151 -6.60 -5.36 -13.93
CA VAL A 151 -5.64 -6.10 -14.75
C VAL A 151 -4.67 -5.12 -15.43
N ALA A 152 -5.18 -4.02 -16.01
CA ALA A 152 -4.35 -3.00 -16.64
C ALA A 152 -3.45 -2.27 -15.63
N GLU A 153 -3.97 -1.96 -14.44
CA GLU A 153 -3.22 -1.36 -13.33
C GLU A 153 -2.06 -2.27 -12.91
N LEU A 154 -2.30 -3.57 -12.70
CA LEU A 154 -1.25 -4.52 -12.32
C LEU A 154 -0.17 -4.65 -13.41
N ALA A 155 -0.57 -4.72 -14.68
CA ALA A 155 0.34 -4.79 -15.82
C ALA A 155 1.24 -3.54 -15.89
N GLU A 156 0.66 -2.37 -15.63
CA GLU A 156 1.40 -1.10 -15.59
C GLU A 156 2.39 -1.06 -14.43
N LEU A 157 1.95 -1.41 -13.21
CA LEU A 157 2.81 -1.47 -12.02
C LEU A 157 4.03 -2.38 -12.25
N ARG A 158 3.82 -3.54 -12.90
CA ARG A 158 4.92 -4.42 -13.29
C ARG A 158 5.84 -3.76 -14.31
N ARG A 159 5.27 -3.15 -15.36
CA ARG A 159 6.04 -2.51 -16.45
C ARG A 159 6.92 -1.38 -15.93
N THR A 160 6.41 -0.58 -15.01
CA THR A 160 7.14 0.54 -14.38
C THR A 160 8.03 0.10 -13.23
N ARG A 161 8.02 -1.18 -12.86
CA ARG A 161 8.75 -1.72 -11.70
C ARG A 161 8.40 -0.99 -10.41
N THR A 162 7.13 -0.64 -10.27
CA THR A 162 6.59 -0.10 -9.03
C THR A 162 6.38 -1.26 -8.07
N TRP A 163 7.33 -1.45 -7.16
CA TRP A 163 7.36 -2.62 -6.28
C TRP A 163 6.55 -2.47 -5.00
N CYS A 164 6.31 -1.24 -4.55
CA CYS A 164 5.54 -0.95 -3.34
C CYS A 164 4.10 -0.58 -3.72
N GLY A 165 3.12 -1.28 -3.12
CA GLY A 165 1.69 -1.04 -3.34
C GLY A 165 0.92 -2.07 -4.20
N PRO A 166 1.51 -2.85 -5.14
CA PRO A 166 0.71 -3.75 -5.97
C PRO A 166 -0.03 -4.84 -5.20
N ALA A 167 0.32 -5.13 -3.94
CA ALA A 167 -0.40 -6.03 -3.05
C ALA A 167 -1.86 -5.64 -2.89
N ALA A 168 -2.19 -4.34 -2.85
CA ALA A 168 -3.57 -3.89 -2.78
C ALA A 168 -4.35 -4.31 -4.04
N THR A 169 -3.78 -4.10 -5.21
CA THR A 169 -4.35 -4.49 -6.50
C THR A 169 -4.50 -6.01 -6.60
N ALA A 170 -3.51 -6.77 -6.12
CA ALA A 170 -3.55 -8.23 -6.08
C ALA A 170 -4.69 -8.76 -5.19
N ARG A 171 -4.86 -8.20 -3.97
CA ARG A 171 -5.97 -8.57 -3.07
C ARG A 171 -7.33 -8.28 -3.70
N ARG A 172 -7.47 -7.16 -4.42
CA ARG A 172 -8.72 -6.85 -5.14
C ARG A 172 -8.99 -7.85 -6.26
N LEU A 173 -7.98 -8.20 -7.05
CA LEU A 173 -8.07 -9.23 -8.09
C LEU A 173 -8.43 -10.61 -7.52
N ALA A 174 -7.87 -10.99 -6.37
CA ALA A 174 -8.16 -12.26 -5.70
C ALA A 174 -9.65 -12.48 -5.46
N ARG A 175 -10.39 -11.41 -5.12
CA ARG A 175 -11.83 -11.46 -4.84
C ARG A 175 -12.68 -11.76 -6.08
N PHE A 176 -12.15 -11.56 -7.29
CA PHE A 176 -12.80 -11.97 -8.55
C PHE A 176 -12.55 -13.46 -8.88
N GLY A 177 -11.66 -14.13 -8.14
CA GLY A 177 -11.34 -15.54 -8.34
C GLY A 177 -10.96 -15.87 -9.78
N PRO A 178 -11.43 -16.99 -10.37
CA PRO A 178 -11.07 -17.40 -11.72
C PRO A 178 -11.37 -16.38 -12.82
N ALA A 179 -12.28 -15.43 -12.61
CA ALA A 179 -12.56 -14.38 -13.59
C ALA A 179 -11.33 -13.49 -13.84
N ALA A 180 -10.44 -13.34 -12.84
CA ALA A 180 -9.21 -12.58 -12.95
C ALA A 180 -8.03 -13.35 -13.58
N ALA A 181 -8.29 -14.46 -14.27
CA ALA A 181 -7.27 -15.23 -15.01
C ALA A 181 -6.31 -14.37 -15.88
N PRO A 182 -6.74 -13.27 -16.53
CA PRO A 182 -5.81 -12.40 -17.27
C PRO A 182 -4.65 -11.82 -16.43
N ALA A 183 -4.80 -11.70 -15.10
CA ALA A 183 -3.77 -11.14 -14.22
C ALA A 183 -2.67 -12.15 -13.82
N VAL A 184 -2.88 -13.46 -14.01
CA VAL A 184 -1.99 -14.52 -13.49
C VAL A 184 -0.55 -14.35 -13.96
N GLY A 185 -0.35 -14.01 -15.24
CA GLY A 185 0.98 -13.83 -15.82
C GLY A 185 1.76 -12.68 -15.18
N ASP A 186 1.09 -11.57 -14.85
CA ASP A 186 1.71 -10.41 -14.21
C ASP A 186 1.94 -10.67 -12.71
N LEU A 187 0.99 -11.30 -12.01
CA LEU A 187 1.14 -11.72 -10.60
C LEU A 187 2.34 -12.66 -10.40
N ARG A 188 2.51 -13.69 -11.25
CA ARG A 188 3.65 -14.61 -11.17
C ARG A 188 4.99 -13.87 -11.34
N ARG A 189 5.05 -12.90 -12.26
CA ARG A 189 6.27 -12.10 -12.48
C ARG A 189 6.55 -11.15 -11.31
N LEU A 190 5.52 -10.53 -10.75
CA LEU A 190 5.65 -9.67 -9.57
C LEU A 190 6.13 -10.47 -8.36
N TRP A 191 5.55 -11.65 -8.11
CA TRP A 191 6.00 -12.54 -7.05
C TRP A 191 7.48 -12.95 -7.22
N LEU A 192 7.88 -13.32 -8.44
CA LEU A 192 9.25 -13.75 -8.73
C LEU A 192 10.30 -12.62 -8.61
N HIS A 193 9.93 -11.39 -8.96
CA HIS A 193 10.89 -10.29 -9.12
C HIS A 193 10.79 -9.19 -8.07
N THR A 194 9.74 -9.18 -7.23
CA THR A 194 9.62 -8.17 -6.20
C THR A 194 10.80 -8.27 -5.22
N PRO A 195 11.51 -7.15 -4.96
CA PRO A 195 12.49 -7.08 -3.89
C PRO A 195 11.82 -6.95 -2.50
N HIS A 196 10.50 -6.76 -2.46
CA HIS A 196 9.74 -6.51 -1.24
C HIS A 196 8.99 -7.76 -0.84
N SER A 197 9.49 -8.44 0.19
CA SER A 197 8.88 -9.64 0.74
C SER A 197 7.45 -9.42 1.23
N TYR A 198 7.12 -8.25 1.78
CA TYR A 198 5.78 -7.96 2.35
C TYR A 198 4.67 -7.97 1.30
N GLU A 199 5.02 -7.87 0.02
CA GLU A 199 4.10 -7.95 -1.10
C GLU A 199 3.79 -9.40 -1.51
N ARG A 200 4.73 -10.33 -1.29
CA ARG A 200 4.69 -11.69 -1.87
C ARG A 200 3.50 -12.51 -1.39
N ALA A 201 3.14 -12.38 -0.12
CA ALA A 201 1.99 -13.08 0.45
C ALA A 201 0.70 -12.71 -0.31
N ALA A 202 0.49 -11.43 -0.59
CA ALA A 202 -0.70 -10.96 -1.31
C ALA A 202 -0.75 -11.49 -2.75
N TYR A 203 0.39 -11.59 -3.44
CA TYR A 203 0.44 -12.18 -4.77
C TYR A 203 0.15 -13.67 -4.75
N LEU A 204 0.66 -14.39 -3.74
CA LEU A 204 0.46 -15.83 -3.59
C LEU A 204 -1.00 -16.17 -3.27
N GLU A 205 -1.63 -15.41 -2.37
CA GLU A 205 -3.06 -15.51 -2.06
C GLU A 205 -3.92 -15.20 -3.30
N ALA A 206 -3.56 -14.15 -4.06
CA ALA A 206 -4.26 -13.82 -5.29
C ALA A 206 -4.13 -14.93 -6.34
N LEU A 207 -2.93 -15.47 -6.53
CA LEU A 207 -2.70 -16.60 -7.43
C LEU A 207 -3.51 -17.82 -7.00
N ALA A 208 -3.51 -18.18 -5.72
CA ALA A 208 -4.30 -19.31 -5.21
C ALA A 208 -5.81 -19.14 -5.42
N ALA A 209 -6.33 -17.91 -5.32
CA ALA A 209 -7.74 -17.62 -5.55
C ALA A 209 -8.13 -17.65 -7.05
N ILE A 210 -7.21 -17.26 -7.94
CA ILE A 210 -7.47 -17.11 -9.38
C ILE A 210 -7.16 -18.40 -10.15
N ASP A 211 -5.97 -18.95 -9.96
CA ASP A 211 -5.45 -20.15 -10.61
C ASP A 211 -4.48 -20.87 -9.63
N PRO A 212 -4.99 -21.83 -8.83
CA PRO A 212 -4.16 -22.54 -7.85
C PRO A 212 -3.15 -23.50 -8.51
N SER A 213 -3.19 -23.68 -9.83
CA SER A 213 -2.27 -24.58 -10.51
C SER A 213 -0.83 -24.04 -10.54
N GLY A 214 0.14 -24.95 -10.37
CA GLY A 214 1.57 -24.64 -10.53
C GLY A 214 2.16 -23.74 -9.43
N LEU A 215 1.57 -23.72 -8.23
CA LEU A 215 2.07 -22.93 -7.09
C LEU A 215 3.06 -23.70 -6.21
N ASP A 216 3.38 -24.96 -6.54
CA ASP A 216 4.27 -25.82 -5.73
C ASP A 216 5.62 -25.17 -5.46
N TYR A 217 6.24 -24.60 -6.50
CA TYR A 217 7.49 -23.86 -6.37
C TYR A 217 7.31 -22.62 -5.49
N ALA A 218 6.24 -21.85 -5.70
CA ALA A 218 6.01 -20.62 -4.97
C ALA A 218 5.77 -20.85 -3.47
N HIS A 219 5.00 -21.89 -3.10
CA HIS A 219 4.83 -22.29 -1.71
C HIS A 219 6.14 -22.78 -1.08
N SER A 220 6.91 -23.59 -1.80
CA SER A 220 8.20 -24.11 -1.30
C SER A 220 9.22 -22.98 -1.08
N GLU A 221 9.30 -22.01 -1.99
CA GLU A 221 10.18 -20.84 -1.83
C GLU A 221 9.71 -19.91 -0.70
N SER A 222 8.41 -19.79 -0.48
CA SER A 222 7.85 -18.89 0.54
C SER A 222 8.19 -19.31 1.97
N LEU A 223 8.63 -20.56 2.18
CA LEU A 223 9.21 -21.02 3.44
C LEU A 223 10.49 -20.26 3.83
N TRP A 224 11.23 -19.76 2.84
CA TRP A 224 12.47 -18.99 3.01
C TRP A 224 12.24 -17.48 3.07
N ASP A 225 10.98 -17.05 3.02
CA ASP A 225 10.65 -15.64 3.05
C ASP A 225 10.89 -15.06 4.45
N CYS A 226 11.15 -13.75 4.55
CA CYS A 226 11.26 -13.08 5.84
C CYS A 226 9.91 -12.59 6.38
N GLN A 227 8.86 -12.68 5.58
CA GLN A 227 7.51 -12.30 5.98
C GLN A 227 6.72 -13.51 6.42
N GLU A 228 6.26 -13.45 7.67
CA GLU A 228 5.54 -14.53 8.33
C GLU A 228 4.34 -15.03 7.52
N GLN A 229 3.55 -14.12 6.94
CA GLN A 229 2.39 -14.52 6.15
C GLN A 229 2.76 -15.38 4.93
N ALA A 230 3.89 -15.08 4.27
CA ALA A 230 4.36 -15.91 3.16
C ALA A 230 4.86 -17.26 3.66
N GLN A 231 5.55 -17.30 4.81
CA GLN A 231 5.98 -18.54 5.44
C GLN A 231 4.79 -19.41 5.85
N LEU A 232 3.72 -18.84 6.40
CA LEU A 232 2.48 -19.54 6.75
C LEU A 232 1.83 -20.19 5.53
N LEU A 233 1.76 -19.48 4.40
CA LEU A 233 1.27 -20.03 3.13
C LEU A 233 2.17 -21.16 2.63
N GLY A 234 3.49 -21.02 2.77
CA GLY A 234 4.46 -22.07 2.48
C GLY A 234 4.23 -23.31 3.34
N VAL A 235 4.11 -23.17 4.65
CA VAL A 235 3.84 -24.28 5.58
C VAL A 235 2.51 -24.95 5.24
N ALA A 236 1.46 -24.19 4.92
CA ALA A 236 0.15 -24.75 4.66
C ALA A 236 0.04 -25.55 3.34
N HIS A 237 0.84 -25.19 2.32
CA HIS A 237 0.61 -25.65 0.95
C HIS A 237 1.84 -26.20 0.21
N ALA A 238 3.04 -26.10 0.78
CA ALA A 238 4.22 -26.68 0.13
C ALA A 238 4.12 -28.21 0.06
N GLN A 239 4.63 -28.78 -1.04
CA GLN A 239 4.64 -30.22 -1.21
C GLN A 239 5.62 -30.89 -0.24
N ASP A 240 5.19 -32.02 0.33
CA ASP A 240 6.03 -32.85 1.19
C ASP A 240 7.16 -33.48 0.38
N ASN A 241 8.33 -32.88 0.49
CA ASN A 241 9.59 -33.44 0.04
C ASN A 241 10.65 -33.25 1.14
N PRO A 242 11.78 -33.98 1.12
CA PRO A 242 12.76 -33.93 2.20
C PRO A 242 13.26 -32.51 2.53
N THR A 243 13.44 -31.66 1.52
CA THR A 243 13.90 -30.27 1.71
C THR A 243 12.82 -29.43 2.39
N THR A 244 11.58 -29.49 1.90
CA THR A 244 10.44 -28.79 2.51
C THR A 244 10.22 -29.23 3.96
N LEU A 245 10.22 -30.54 4.23
CA LEU A 245 9.99 -31.07 5.59
C LEU A 245 11.10 -30.69 6.56
N ALA A 246 12.37 -30.69 6.11
CA ALA A 246 13.49 -30.24 6.93
C ALA A 246 13.35 -28.75 7.31
N HIS A 247 12.91 -27.92 6.36
CA HIS A 247 12.73 -26.49 6.61
C HIS A 247 11.53 -26.20 7.52
N ILE A 248 10.41 -26.90 7.33
CA ILE A 248 9.25 -26.79 8.23
C ILE A 248 9.65 -27.21 9.66
N ALA A 249 10.46 -28.26 9.82
CA ALA A 249 11.00 -28.64 11.12
C ALA A 249 11.92 -27.55 11.72
N ALA A 250 12.74 -26.89 10.89
CA ALA A 250 13.56 -25.77 11.34
C ALA A 250 12.70 -24.59 11.83
N LEU A 251 11.65 -24.20 11.08
CA LEU A 251 10.71 -23.15 11.49
C LEU A 251 9.99 -23.48 12.80
N ARG A 252 9.62 -24.75 13.02
CA ARG A 252 9.01 -25.22 14.27
C ARG A 252 9.92 -24.98 15.48
N ASP A 253 11.21 -25.26 15.32
CA ASP A 253 12.18 -25.27 16.41
C ASP A 253 12.89 -23.92 16.59
N ASP A 254 12.71 -22.97 15.67
CA ASP A 254 13.33 -21.64 15.72
C ASP A 254 12.64 -20.72 16.74
N PRO A 255 13.31 -20.31 17.83
CA PRO A 255 12.73 -19.44 18.84
C PRO A 255 12.51 -17.99 18.37
N MET A 256 13.06 -17.60 17.21
CA MET A 256 12.93 -16.24 16.66
C MET A 256 11.70 -16.03 15.81
N VAL A 257 11.05 -17.11 15.34
CA VAL A 257 9.78 -16.98 14.62
C VAL A 257 8.60 -16.92 15.59
N SER A 258 7.46 -16.42 15.10
CA SER A 258 6.25 -16.28 15.92
C SER A 258 5.73 -17.60 16.45
N THR A 259 4.94 -17.53 17.51
CA THR A 259 4.26 -18.72 18.05
C THR A 259 3.30 -19.33 17.02
N ASP A 260 2.61 -18.51 16.24
CA ASP A 260 1.64 -18.98 15.25
C ASP A 260 2.33 -19.77 14.14
N LEU A 261 3.48 -19.30 13.63
CA LEU A 261 4.26 -20.02 12.63
C LEU A 261 4.80 -21.36 13.17
N ARG A 262 5.30 -21.39 14.42
CA ARG A 262 5.75 -22.66 15.06
C ARG A 262 4.61 -23.66 15.23
N MET A 263 3.42 -23.17 15.60
CA MET A 263 2.22 -23.99 15.75
C MET A 263 1.77 -24.56 14.39
N ALA A 264 1.76 -23.73 13.35
CA ALA A 264 1.46 -24.16 11.99
C ALA A 264 2.45 -25.24 11.50
N ALA A 265 3.75 -25.00 11.72
CA ALA A 265 4.81 -25.94 11.34
C ALA A 265 4.70 -27.29 12.10
N SER A 266 4.37 -27.25 13.40
CA SER A 266 4.08 -28.44 14.20
C SER A 266 2.90 -29.24 13.65
N ALA A 267 1.80 -28.53 13.32
CA ALA A 267 0.60 -29.16 12.78
C ALA A 267 0.86 -29.82 11.41
N HIS A 268 1.70 -29.21 10.57
CA HIS A 268 2.08 -29.80 9.27
C HIS A 268 2.85 -31.11 9.44
N HIS A 269 3.80 -31.16 10.38
CA HIS A 269 4.58 -32.37 10.65
C HIS A 269 3.70 -33.57 11.02
N HIS A 270 2.60 -33.33 11.76
CA HIS A 270 1.64 -34.37 12.10
C HIS A 270 0.80 -34.86 10.90
N ARG A 271 0.66 -34.08 9.82
CA ARG A 271 -0.02 -34.52 8.59
C ARG A 271 0.87 -35.42 7.73
N GLY A 272 2.17 -35.14 7.66
CA GLY A 272 3.15 -35.96 6.93
C GLY A 272 3.43 -37.33 7.58
N LEU A 273 3.03 -37.50 8.84
CA LEU A 273 3.12 -38.73 9.62
C LEU A 273 1.72 -39.38 9.81
N GLY A 274 0.95 -39.50 8.73
CA GLY A 274 -0.33 -40.22 8.76
C GLY A 274 -0.21 -41.61 9.41
N PRO A 275 -1.28 -42.15 10.03
CA PRO A 275 -1.26 -43.34 10.89
C PRO A 275 -0.66 -44.58 10.23
#